data_AF-A0AB36J8S2-F1
#
_entry.id   AF-A0AB36J8S2-F1
#
_cell.length_a   1.000
_cell.length_b   1.000
_cell.length_c   1.000
_cell.angle_alpha   90.00
_cell.angle_beta   90.00
_cell.angle_gamma   90.00
#
_symmetry.space_group_name_H-M   'P 1'
#
loop_
_entity.id
_entity.type
_entity.pdbx_description
1 polymer ?
#
loop_
_entity_poly.entity_id
_entity_poly.type
_entity_poly.pdbx_seq_one_letter_code
_entity_poly.pdbx_strand_id
1 'polypeptide(L)'
;MKIYKIEESGSRTMGFACYEKYYQHKADALKAFDEKIKGYRKSKELAKKSDLDGENPIKIEKDAEKLRGEAIAEAWIAVWDRYDIPEEGTEWDIGSMRVQVIEIEVEEGDNH
;
A
#
# COMPACT_ATOMS: atom_id res chain seq x y z
N MET A 1 1.73 -16.33 -19.16
CA MET A 1 1.94 -14.86 -19.24
C MET A 1 2.06 -14.29 -17.83
N LYS A 2 2.77 -13.16 -17.60
CA LYS A 2 2.79 -12.49 -16.28
C LYS A 2 2.03 -11.16 -16.34
N ILE A 3 1.24 -10.87 -15.31
CA ILE A 3 0.62 -9.56 -15.08
C ILE A 3 1.03 -9.04 -13.70
N TYR A 4 1.03 -7.72 -13.54
CA TYR A 4 1.43 -7.07 -12.30
C TYR A 4 0.25 -6.29 -11.74
N LYS A 5 -0.13 -6.57 -10.50
CA LYS A 5 -1.23 -5.90 -9.81
C LYS A 5 -0.66 -4.97 -8.75
N ILE A 6 -1.05 -3.70 -8.78
CA ILE A 6 -0.92 -2.85 -7.59
C ILE A 6 -2.20 -2.98 -6.77
N GLU A 7 -2.05 -3.28 -5.50
CA GLU A 7 -3.16 -3.43 -4.56
C GLU A 7 -2.94 -2.48 -3.38
N GLU A 8 -4.00 -1.78 -2.99
CA GLU A 8 -4.04 -0.94 -1.79
C GLU A 8 -5.09 -1.50 -0.84
N SER A 9 -4.69 -1.87 0.37
CA SER A 9 -5.55 -2.44 1.42
C SER A 9 -5.23 -1.82 2.78
N GLY A 10 -6.11 -1.93 3.78
CA GLY A 10 -5.90 -1.34 5.10
C GLY A 10 -7.08 -0.53 5.64
N SER A 11 -6.90 0.10 6.81
CA SER A 11 -8.00 0.77 7.52
C SER A 11 -8.45 2.05 6.80
N ARG A 12 -9.68 2.03 6.33
CA ARG A 12 -10.62 3.14 6.41
C ARG A 12 -11.77 2.60 7.27
N THR A 13 -11.70 2.68 8.60
CA THR A 13 -12.73 2.20 9.54
C THR A 13 -13.66 1.09 9.00
N MET A 14 -13.12 -0.12 8.84
CA MET A 14 -13.81 -1.38 8.49
C MET A 14 -14.75 -1.39 7.27
N GLY A 15 -14.19 -1.55 6.06
CA GLY A 15 -14.99 -1.85 4.85
C GLY A 15 -14.22 -1.93 3.53
N PHE A 16 -13.09 -2.65 3.50
CA PHE A 16 -12.24 -3.05 2.35
C PHE A 16 -12.53 -2.40 0.98
N ALA A 17 -12.10 -1.15 0.78
CA ALA A 17 -11.88 -0.63 -0.57
C ALA A 17 -10.48 -1.07 -1.04
N CYS A 18 -10.37 -2.29 -1.58
CA CYS A 18 -9.17 -2.72 -2.27
C CYS A 18 -9.11 -2.01 -3.64
N TYR A 19 -8.30 -0.96 -3.76
CA TYR A 19 -8.07 -0.37 -5.08
C TYR A 19 -7.02 -1.22 -5.80
N GLU A 20 -7.46 -1.87 -6.88
CA GLU A 20 -6.60 -2.70 -7.71
C GLU A 20 -6.38 -2.04 -9.06
N LYS A 21 -5.13 -2.09 -9.54
CA LYS A 21 -4.83 -1.72 -10.92
C LYS A 21 -3.78 -2.66 -11.50
N TYR A 22 -4.03 -3.09 -12.73
CA TYR A 22 -3.24 -4.11 -13.42
C TYR A 22 -2.34 -3.48 -14.49
N TYR A 23 -1.18 -4.10 -14.69
CA TYR A 23 -0.14 -3.67 -15.62
C TYR A 23 0.42 -4.89 -16.34
N GLN A 24 0.73 -4.75 -17.64
CA GLN A 24 1.38 -5.80 -18.42
C GLN A 24 2.91 -5.82 -18.22
N HIS A 25 3.49 -4.69 -17.78
CA HIS A 25 4.93 -4.55 -17.60
C HIS A 25 5.30 -4.23 -16.14
N LYS A 26 6.30 -4.94 -15.62
CA LYS A 26 6.83 -4.77 -14.25
C LYS A 26 7.24 -3.32 -13.97
N ALA A 27 7.93 -2.69 -14.93
CA ALA A 27 8.45 -1.35 -14.79
C ALA A 27 7.34 -0.32 -14.56
N ASP A 28 6.21 -0.46 -15.26
CA ASP A 28 5.07 0.45 -15.13
C ASP A 28 4.38 0.30 -13.77
N ALA A 29 4.24 -0.95 -13.29
CA ALA A 29 3.69 -1.23 -11.97
C ALA A 29 4.56 -0.62 -10.85
N LEU A 30 5.88 -0.79 -10.93
CA LEU A 30 6.82 -0.21 -9.97
C LEU A 30 6.85 1.32 -10.01
N LYS A 31 6.76 1.91 -11.21
CA LYS A 31 6.64 3.37 -11.36
C LYS A 31 5.36 3.89 -10.70
N ALA A 32 4.22 3.23 -10.94
CA ALA A 32 2.96 3.61 -10.34
C ALA A 32 2.95 3.44 -8.80
N PHE A 33 3.63 2.40 -8.30
CA PHE A 33 3.88 2.22 -6.87
C PHE A 33 4.65 3.40 -6.29
N ASP A 34 5.80 3.76 -6.88
CA ASP A 34 6.61 4.89 -6.40
C ASP A 34 5.83 6.22 -6.47
N GLU A 35 4.98 6.41 -7.48
CA GLU A 35 4.09 7.56 -7.60
C GLU A 35 3.04 7.61 -6.47
N LYS A 36 2.42 6.47 -6.12
CA LYS A 36 1.50 6.39 -4.97
C LYS A 36 2.21 6.74 -3.66
N ILE A 37 3.40 6.21 -3.42
CA ILE A 37 4.18 6.52 -2.21
C ILE A 37 4.53 8.01 -2.15
N LYS A 38 4.90 8.63 -3.28
CA LYS A 38 5.09 10.09 -3.36
C LYS A 38 3.81 10.86 -3.04
N GLY A 39 2.65 10.33 -3.42
CA GLY A 39 1.34 10.86 -3.04
C GLY A 39 1.16 10.88 -1.53
N TYR A 40 1.36 9.74 -0.85
CA TYR A 40 1.25 9.65 0.62
C TYR A 40 2.22 10.57 1.35
N ARG A 41 3.47 10.69 0.88
CA ARG A 41 4.46 11.63 1.45
C ARG A 41 4.01 13.09 1.45
N LYS A 42 3.06 13.44 0.57
CA LYS A 42 2.46 14.79 0.45
C LYS A 42 1.07 14.88 1.08
N SER A 43 0.51 13.76 1.56
CA SER A 43 -0.82 13.75 2.16
C SER A 43 -0.83 14.46 3.50
N LYS A 44 -1.90 15.21 3.77
CA LYS A 44 -2.16 15.80 5.08
C LYS A 44 -2.59 14.76 6.12
N GLU A 45 -2.94 13.56 5.67
CA GLU A 45 -3.34 12.45 6.51
C GLU A 45 -2.14 11.62 6.97
N LEU A 46 -0.95 11.80 6.40
CA LEU A 46 0.23 11.06 6.82
C LEU A 46 0.58 11.38 8.28
N ALA A 47 0.70 10.35 9.10
CA ALA A 47 1.17 10.50 10.48
C ALA A 47 2.59 11.08 10.51
N LYS A 48 2.90 11.86 11.54
CA LYS A 48 4.25 12.37 11.80
C LYS A 48 5.01 11.36 12.65
N LYS A 49 6.34 11.47 12.67
CA LYS A 49 7.18 10.68 13.58
C LYS A 49 6.82 10.88 15.05
N SER A 50 6.43 12.10 15.43
CA SER A 50 5.97 12.43 16.78
C SER A 50 4.74 11.62 17.19
N ASP A 51 3.94 11.21 16.21
CA ASP A 51 2.69 10.50 16.41
C ASP A 51 2.94 8.98 16.50
N LEU A 52 4.19 8.54 16.28
CA LEU A 52 4.62 7.14 16.14
C LEU A 52 5.89 6.84 16.97
N ASP A 53 6.09 7.49 18.11
CA ASP A 53 7.26 7.30 18.98
C ASP A 53 8.63 7.40 18.26
N GLY A 54 8.71 8.23 17.21
CA GLY A 54 9.91 8.45 16.41
C GLY A 54 10.04 7.55 15.18
N GLU A 55 9.14 6.59 14.98
CA GLU A 55 9.15 5.70 13.82
C GLU A 55 8.82 6.42 12.51
N ASN A 56 9.30 5.87 11.38
CA ASN A 56 8.96 6.39 10.06
C ASN A 56 7.51 6.02 9.72
N PRO A 57 6.67 6.99 9.31
CA PRO A 57 5.26 6.74 8.96
C PRO A 57 5.10 5.99 7.64
N ILE A 58 6.17 5.85 6.85
CA ILE A 58 6.19 5.03 5.64
C ILE A 58 7.37 4.08 5.74
N LYS A 59 7.08 2.78 5.73
CA LYS A 59 8.06 1.70 5.63
C LYS A 59 7.91 1.07 4.25
N ILE A 60 9.01 0.91 3.51
CA ILE A 60 9.00 0.37 2.15
C ILE A 60 9.95 -0.82 2.12
N GLU A 61 9.49 -1.94 1.59
CA GLU A 61 10.29 -3.13 1.32
C GLU A 61 10.20 -3.48 -0.17
N LYS A 62 11.35 -3.72 -0.81
CA LYS A 62 11.46 -4.09 -2.23
C LYS A 62 12.29 -5.36 -2.43
N ASP A 63 12.84 -5.90 -1.35
CA ASP A 63 13.56 -7.15 -1.34
C ASP A 63 12.57 -8.32 -1.32
N ALA A 64 12.48 -9.02 -2.45
CA ALA A 64 11.57 -10.15 -2.61
C ALA A 64 11.82 -11.28 -1.58
N GLU A 65 13.04 -11.43 -1.04
CA GLU A 65 13.33 -12.44 -0.01
C GLU A 65 12.70 -12.09 1.34
N LYS A 66 12.47 -10.80 1.59
CA LYS A 66 11.85 -10.29 2.82
C LYS A 66 10.34 -10.18 2.71
N LEU A 67 9.83 -10.13 1.48
CA LEU A 67 8.40 -10.12 1.19
C LEU A 67 7.87 -11.56 1.23
N ARG A 68 6.69 -11.75 1.86
CA ARG A 68 6.02 -13.05 1.85
C ARG A 68 5.08 -13.14 0.64
N GLY A 69 5.12 -14.27 -0.07
CA GLY A 69 4.20 -14.56 -1.18
C GLY A 69 4.64 -13.95 -2.52
N GLU A 70 3.68 -13.51 -3.31
CA GLU A 70 3.87 -13.03 -4.70
C GLU A 70 4.20 -11.52 -4.79
N ALA A 71 4.37 -10.85 -3.66
CA ALA A 71 4.68 -9.43 -3.62
C ALA A 71 6.15 -9.16 -4.01
N ILE A 72 6.36 -8.22 -4.93
CA ILE A 72 7.68 -7.78 -5.39
C ILE A 72 8.06 -6.39 -4.88
N ALA A 73 7.09 -5.67 -4.30
CA ALA A 73 7.29 -4.43 -3.57
C ALA A 73 6.12 -4.22 -2.61
N GLU A 74 6.38 -3.66 -1.44
CA GLU A 74 5.38 -3.37 -0.43
C GLU A 74 5.72 -2.07 0.30
N ALA A 75 4.68 -1.33 0.68
CA ALA A 75 4.80 -0.23 1.62
C ALA A 75 3.67 -0.28 2.64
N TRP A 76 4.03 0.00 3.88
CA TRP A 76 3.10 0.26 4.98
C TRP A 76 3.15 1.74 5.32
N ILE A 77 1.98 2.37 5.32
CA ILE A 77 1.79 3.80 5.51
C ILE A 77 0.87 4.01 6.70
N ALA A 78 1.36 4.70 7.72
CA ALA A 78 0.58 5.17 8.86
C ALA A 78 -0.13 6.48 8.51
N VAL A 79 -1.46 6.46 8.53
CA VAL A 79 -2.32 7.62 8.22
C VAL A 79 -3.35 7.85 9.32
N TRP A 80 -3.65 9.12 9.59
CA TRP A 80 -4.73 9.52 10.47
C TRP A 80 -6.09 9.14 9.86
N ASP A 81 -6.82 8.22 10.48
CA ASP A 81 -8.14 7.79 10.03
C ASP A 81 -9.22 8.77 10.55
N ARG A 82 -9.28 9.95 9.92
CA ARG A 82 -10.01 11.15 10.41
C ARG A 82 -11.53 11.03 10.48
N TYR A 83 -12.14 9.93 10.07
CA TYR A 83 -13.60 9.84 9.99
C TYR A 83 -14.29 9.74 11.36
N ASP A 84 -13.61 9.28 12.41
CA ASP A 84 -14.19 9.08 13.75
C ASP A 84 -13.42 9.79 14.90
N ILE A 85 -12.45 10.64 14.59
CA ILE A 85 -11.60 11.25 15.64
C ILE A 85 -12.26 12.53 16.20
N PRO A 86 -12.50 12.64 17.53
CA PRO A 86 -12.86 13.91 18.17
C PRO A 86 -11.72 14.94 18.02
N GLU A 87 -11.93 16.21 18.42
CA GLU A 87 -10.93 17.30 18.27
C GLU A 87 -9.52 16.96 18.81
N GLU A 88 -9.41 15.94 19.68
CA GLU A 88 -8.17 15.35 20.18
C GLU A 88 -8.18 13.82 19.93
N GLY A 89 -7.31 13.34 19.04
CA GLY A 89 -7.09 11.91 18.76
C GLY A 89 -5.85 11.33 19.45
N THR A 90 -5.78 10.01 19.53
CA THR A 90 -4.66 9.24 20.10
C THR A 90 -3.95 8.42 19.02
N GLU A 91 -2.80 7.82 19.33
CA GLU A 91 -2.09 6.95 18.37
C GLU A 91 -2.94 5.75 17.89
N TRP A 92 -4.00 5.39 18.62
CA TRP A 92 -4.95 4.34 18.25
C TRP A 92 -5.85 4.72 17.06
N ASP A 93 -5.92 6.02 16.72
CA ASP A 93 -6.66 6.54 15.58
C ASP A 93 -5.84 6.58 14.28
N ILE A 94 -4.59 6.10 14.34
CA ILE A 94 -3.71 5.98 13.18
C ILE A 94 -3.95 4.62 12.51
N GLY A 95 -4.61 4.67 11.35
CA GLY A 95 -4.78 3.54 10.47
C GLY A 95 -3.49 3.16 9.75
N SER A 96 -3.38 1.88 9.36
CA SER A 96 -2.30 1.40 8.50
C SER A 96 -2.83 1.04 7.12
N MET A 97 -2.27 1.69 6.11
CA MET A 97 -2.50 1.41 4.69
C MET A 97 -1.33 0.61 4.14
N ARG A 98 -1.62 -0.51 3.50
CA ARG A 98 -0.68 -1.34 2.76
C ARG A 98 -0.85 -1.08 1.28
N VAL A 99 0.24 -0.77 0.58
CA VAL A 99 0.31 -0.75 -0.88
C VAL A 99 1.30 -1.82 -1.29
N GLN A 100 0.93 -2.71 -2.22
CA GLN A 100 1.82 -3.75 -2.71
C GLN A 100 1.74 -3.91 -4.22
N VAL A 101 2.84 -4.36 -4.82
CA VAL A 101 2.89 -4.84 -6.20
C VAL A 101 3.02 -6.35 -6.17
N ILE A 102 2.10 -7.05 -6.81
CA ILE A 102 2.02 -8.51 -6.87
C ILE A 102 2.31 -8.95 -8.30
N GLU A 103 3.15 -9.97 -8.46
CA GLU A 103 3.42 -10.64 -9.74
C GLU A 103 2.52 -11.87 -9.86
N ILE A 104 1.64 -11.90 -10.86
CA ILE A 104 0.65 -12.96 -11.05
C ILE A 104 0.99 -13.73 -12.33
N GLU A 105 1.10 -15.05 -12.21
CA GLU A 105 1.21 -15.95 -13.36
C GLU A 105 -0.19 -16.27 -13.90
N VAL A 106 -0.38 -16.05 -15.20
CA VAL A 106 -1.64 -16.29 -15.91
C VAL A 106 -1.40 -17.39 -16.92
N GLU A 107 -2.11 -18.50 -16.76
CA GLU A 107 -2.17 -19.55 -17.78
C GLU A 107 -2.96 -19.03 -18.98
N GLU A 108 -2.44 -19.21 -20.19
CA GLU A 108 -3.24 -19.03 -21.39
C GLU A 108 -4.28 -20.15 -21.39
N GLY A 109 -5.54 -19.80 -21.13
CA GLY A 109 -6.62 -20.77 -21.23
C GLY A 109 -6.64 -21.37 -22.64
N ASP A 110 -6.47 -22.69 -22.73
CA ASP A 110 -6.78 -23.45 -23.93
C ASP A 110 -8.26 -23.22 -24.27
N ASN A 111 -8.51 -22.27 -25.17
CA ASN A 111 -9.80 -22.15 -25.84
C ASN A 111 -9.92 -23.34 -26.80
N HIS A 112 -10.46 -24.45 -26.30
CA HIS A 112 -10.87 -25.61 -27.08
C HIS A 112 -12.18 -25.35 -27.85
#